data_AF-A0A942SD92-F1
#
_entry.id   AF-A0A942SD92-F1
#
_cell.length_a   1.000
_cell.length_b   1.000
_cell.length_c   1.000
_cell.angle_alpha   90.00
_cell.angle_beta   90.00
_cell.angle_gamma   90.00
#
_symmetry.space_group_name_H-M   'P 1'
#
loop_
_entity.id
_entity.type
_entity.pdbx_description
1 polymer ?
#
loop_
_entity_poly.entity_id
_entity_poly.type
_entity_poly.pdbx_seq_one_letter_code
_entity_poly.pdbx_strand_id
1 'polypeptide(L)'
;MTPSNLGLIFGLLLKYREIHGNPPDRPLRENELEASRALADCGQPDLRDLEEFLSSQGFSLYIRDGLEFGIPPKAGRNNRIYVMTRLRGEPLACYLDKNWAIEEMRDGRHRAAKAERVVWLARMWLTLQWFFYERIDRLPSEVSRYREALVSEKLFAETLSQGIEQLGNAGCPDGSAGVTWSHLWKNKSNLPVYAGRFFKIMEVTGMIQDAGNPGEFRQTLVAAVDMAVIAEQELAYLMPPDVSTSLENRTVELIMGESKEGENNAATATD
;
A
#
# COMPACT_ATOMS: atom_id res chain seq x y z
N MET A 1 -11.76 -12.05 -23.66
CA MET A 1 -12.48 -11.52 -22.49
C MET A 1 -13.70 -10.75 -22.98
N THR A 2 -14.88 -10.98 -22.40
CA THR A 2 -16.09 -10.26 -22.86
C THR A 2 -16.14 -8.84 -22.27
N PRO A 3 -16.82 -7.88 -22.91
CA PRO A 3 -17.00 -6.53 -22.36
C PRO A 3 -17.66 -6.52 -20.97
N SER A 4 -18.61 -7.43 -20.74
CA SER A 4 -19.27 -7.58 -19.44
C SER A 4 -18.28 -8.04 -18.36
N ASN A 5 -17.40 -9.00 -18.66
CA ASN A 5 -16.36 -9.44 -17.73
C ASN A 5 -15.37 -8.33 -17.43
N LEU A 6 -14.96 -7.57 -18.45
CA LEU A 6 -14.07 -6.42 -18.29
C LEU A 6 -14.67 -5.37 -17.34
N GLY A 7 -15.94 -5.02 -17.55
CA GLY A 7 -16.66 -4.08 -16.69
C GLY A 7 -16.80 -4.59 -15.24
N LEU A 8 -17.08 -5.88 -15.06
CA LEU A 8 -17.14 -6.51 -13.74
C LEU A 8 -15.79 -6.47 -13.02
N ILE A 9 -14.73 -6.92 -13.69
CA ILE A 9 -13.36 -6.96 -13.17
C ILE A 9 -12.92 -5.54 -12.79
N PHE A 10 -13.06 -4.59 -13.71
CA PHE A 10 -12.65 -3.21 -13.47
C PHE A 10 -13.47 -2.57 -12.33
N GLY A 11 -14.78 -2.82 -12.25
CA GLY A 11 -15.62 -2.31 -11.17
C GLY A 11 -15.19 -2.85 -9.79
N LEU A 12 -14.84 -4.13 -9.71
CA LEU A 12 -14.32 -4.74 -8.48
C LEU A 12 -12.93 -4.20 -8.11
N LEU A 13 -12.01 -4.08 -9.07
CA LEU A 13 -10.68 -3.52 -8.86
C LEU A 13 -10.75 -2.04 -8.47
N LEU A 14 -11.62 -1.25 -9.08
CA LEU A 14 -11.75 0.16 -8.74
C LEU A 14 -12.30 0.35 -7.32
N LYS A 15 -13.22 -0.51 -6.89
CA LYS A 15 -13.85 -0.43 -5.56
C LYS A 15 -12.97 -0.99 -4.45
N TYR A 16 -12.28 -2.10 -4.70
CA TYR A 16 -11.59 -2.85 -3.66
C TYR A 16 -10.09 -3.01 -3.87
N ARG A 17 -9.59 -2.69 -5.07
CA ARG A 17 -8.18 -2.80 -5.49
C ARG A 17 -7.60 -4.20 -5.49
N GLU A 18 -8.43 -5.20 -5.20
CA GLU A 18 -8.06 -6.61 -5.20
C GLU A 18 -9.24 -7.50 -5.59
N ILE A 19 -8.94 -8.61 -6.26
CA ILE A 19 -9.85 -9.72 -6.55
C ILE A 19 -9.17 -11.00 -6.08
N HIS A 20 -9.87 -11.79 -5.27
CA HIS A 20 -9.38 -13.06 -4.75
C HIS A 20 -10.18 -14.23 -5.30
N GLY A 21 -9.49 -15.29 -5.74
CA GLY A 21 -10.15 -16.58 -5.98
C GLY A 21 -10.47 -17.33 -4.69
N ASN A 22 -9.64 -17.15 -3.66
CA ASN A 22 -9.79 -17.76 -2.35
C ASN A 22 -9.32 -16.82 -1.23
N PRO A 23 -10.12 -15.80 -0.86
CA PRO A 23 -9.71 -14.83 0.15
C PRO A 23 -9.55 -15.52 1.51
N PRO A 24 -8.46 -15.25 2.26
CA PRO A 24 -8.20 -15.98 3.49
C PRO A 24 -8.79 -15.30 4.73
N ASP A 25 -8.97 -13.98 4.67
CA ASP A 25 -9.30 -13.13 5.82
C ASP A 25 -10.75 -12.63 5.79
N ARG A 26 -11.52 -13.00 4.77
CA ARG A 26 -12.90 -12.54 4.55
C ARG A 26 -13.68 -13.49 3.65
N PRO A 27 -15.02 -13.45 3.66
CA PRO A 27 -15.81 -14.10 2.63
C PRO A 27 -15.55 -13.49 1.24
N LEU A 28 -15.91 -14.25 0.20
CA LEU A 28 -15.99 -13.75 -1.17
C LEU A 28 -17.04 -12.64 -1.25
N ARG A 29 -16.70 -11.56 -1.95
CA ARG A 29 -17.62 -10.48 -2.27
C ARG A 29 -18.53 -10.91 -3.42
N GLU A 30 -19.63 -10.17 -3.59
CA GLU A 30 -20.54 -10.37 -4.72
C GLU A 30 -19.77 -10.33 -6.05
N ASN A 31 -20.01 -11.32 -6.92
CA ASN A 31 -19.39 -11.48 -8.24
C ASN A 31 -17.85 -11.61 -8.25
N GLU A 32 -17.17 -11.66 -7.10
CA GLU A 32 -15.71 -11.76 -7.02
C GLU A 32 -15.20 -13.10 -7.55
N LEU A 33 -15.90 -14.20 -7.23
CA LEU A 33 -15.54 -15.53 -7.73
C LEU A 33 -15.68 -15.61 -9.25
N GLU A 34 -16.70 -14.98 -9.82
CA GLU A 34 -16.91 -14.92 -11.26
C GLU A 34 -15.81 -14.12 -11.94
N ALA A 35 -15.48 -12.94 -11.43
CA ALA A 35 -14.39 -12.11 -11.93
C ALA A 35 -13.04 -12.83 -11.83
N SER A 36 -12.78 -13.50 -10.71
CA SER A 36 -11.55 -14.26 -10.48
C SER A 36 -11.42 -15.44 -11.46
N ARG A 37 -12.52 -16.13 -11.78
CA ARG A 37 -12.54 -17.18 -12.82
C ARG A 37 -12.32 -16.60 -14.21
N ALA A 38 -12.99 -15.51 -14.56
CA ALA A 38 -12.79 -14.83 -15.82
C ALA A 38 -11.33 -14.40 -16.04
N LEU A 39 -10.65 -13.93 -14.98
CA LEU A 39 -9.22 -13.62 -14.99
C LEU A 39 -8.33 -14.88 -15.05
N ALA A 40 -8.72 -15.97 -14.41
CA ALA A 40 -7.94 -17.20 -14.43
C ALA A 40 -8.00 -17.91 -15.79
N ASP A 41 -9.15 -17.85 -16.45
CA ASP A 41 -9.45 -18.54 -17.71
C ASP A 41 -9.09 -17.70 -18.95
N CYS A 42 -8.80 -16.40 -18.78
CA CYS A 42 -8.44 -15.56 -19.91
C CYS A 42 -7.04 -15.87 -20.46
N GLY A 43 -6.92 -15.83 -21.79
CA GLY A 43 -5.64 -16.05 -22.46
C GLY A 43 -4.71 -14.84 -22.33
N GLN A 44 -3.44 -15.02 -22.68
CA GLN A 44 -2.45 -13.95 -22.69
C GLN A 44 -2.87 -12.70 -23.50
N PRO A 45 -3.49 -12.82 -24.70
CA PRO A 45 -3.95 -11.63 -25.43
C PRO A 45 -4.97 -10.81 -24.65
N ASP A 46 -5.92 -11.47 -24.00
CA ASP A 46 -6.97 -10.81 -23.21
C ASP A 46 -6.40 -10.12 -21.97
N LEU A 47 -5.42 -10.73 -21.31
CA LEU A 47 -4.72 -10.12 -20.17
C LEU A 47 -3.94 -8.87 -20.60
N ARG A 48 -3.30 -8.92 -21.78
CA ARG A 48 -2.58 -7.76 -22.32
C ARG A 48 -3.54 -6.61 -22.63
N ASP A 49 -4.69 -6.89 -23.22
CA ASP A 49 -5.71 -5.87 -23.51
C ASP A 49 -6.26 -5.24 -22.21
N LEU A 50 -6.44 -6.06 -21.15
CA LEU A 50 -6.79 -5.55 -19.82
C LEU A 50 -5.69 -4.68 -19.23
N GLU A 51 -4.43 -5.09 -19.34
CA GLU A 51 -3.28 -4.32 -18.83
C GLU A 51 -3.14 -2.99 -19.58
N GLU A 52 -3.33 -2.97 -20.90
CA GLU A 52 -3.35 -1.74 -21.70
C GLU A 52 -4.49 -0.81 -21.26
N PHE A 53 -5.69 -1.36 -21.06
CA PHE A 53 -6.83 -0.61 -20.54
C PHE A 53 -6.56 0.00 -19.15
N LEU A 54 -5.95 -0.76 -18.22
CA LEU A 54 -5.58 -0.27 -16.90
C LEU A 54 -4.48 0.79 -16.98
N SER A 55 -3.47 0.55 -17.82
CA SER A 55 -2.34 1.46 -18.02
C SER A 55 -2.78 2.81 -18.55
N SER A 56 -3.76 2.84 -19.47
CA SER A 56 -4.36 4.09 -19.97
C SER A 56 -5.02 4.94 -18.88
N GLN A 57 -5.31 4.34 -17.73
CA GLN A 57 -5.90 4.98 -16.55
C GLN A 57 -4.88 5.16 -15.42
N GLY A 58 -3.61 4.82 -15.65
CA GLY A 58 -2.55 4.90 -14.66
C GLY A 58 -2.56 3.75 -13.65
N PHE A 59 -3.07 2.58 -14.01
CA PHE A 59 -3.04 1.41 -13.14
C PHE A 59 -2.28 0.26 -13.77
N SER A 60 -1.80 -0.66 -12.95
CA SER A 60 -1.22 -1.93 -13.39
C SER A 60 -1.81 -3.08 -12.59
N LEU A 61 -1.90 -4.26 -13.20
CA LEU A 61 -2.40 -5.47 -12.56
C LEU A 61 -1.25 -6.37 -12.11
N TYR A 62 -1.16 -6.57 -10.80
CA TYR A 62 -0.23 -7.53 -10.21
C TYR A 62 -0.96 -8.83 -9.91
N ILE A 63 -0.41 -9.94 -10.42
CA ILE A 63 -0.94 -11.29 -10.19
C ILE A 63 0.01 -12.00 -9.24
N ARG A 64 -0.54 -12.55 -8.15
CA ARG A 64 0.22 -13.31 -7.14
C ARG A 64 -0.43 -14.66 -6.89
N ASP A 65 0.37 -15.66 -6.53
CA ASP A 65 -0.14 -16.95 -6.06
C ASP A 65 -0.44 -16.89 -4.57
N GLY A 66 -1.63 -17.32 -4.18
CA GLY A 66 -2.06 -17.45 -2.79
C GLY A 66 -1.13 -18.34 -1.95
N LEU A 67 -0.44 -19.29 -2.57
CA LEU A 67 0.54 -20.15 -1.89
C LEU A 67 1.69 -19.34 -1.29
N GLU A 68 2.11 -18.24 -1.93
CA GLU A 68 3.14 -17.32 -1.43
C GLU A 68 2.73 -16.68 -0.08
N PHE A 69 1.43 -16.63 0.20
CA PHE A 69 0.85 -16.05 1.42
C PHE A 69 0.30 -17.12 2.37
N GLY A 70 0.66 -18.39 2.17
CA GLY A 70 0.19 -19.51 2.98
C GLY A 70 -1.31 -19.80 2.83
N ILE A 71 -1.91 -19.44 1.71
CA ILE A 71 -3.33 -19.69 1.43
C ILE A 71 -3.43 -21.05 0.73
N PRO A 72 -4.03 -22.06 1.39
CA PRO A 72 -4.13 -23.40 0.80
C PRO A 72 -5.11 -23.40 -0.39
N PRO A 73 -4.80 -24.14 -1.47
CA PRO A 73 -5.71 -24.30 -2.59
C PRO A 73 -7.04 -24.91 -2.15
N LYS A 74 -8.14 -24.49 -2.79
CA LYS A 74 -9.48 -24.99 -2.51
C LYS A 74 -10.14 -25.47 -3.80
N ALA A 75 -10.73 -26.66 -3.76
CA ALA A 75 -11.39 -27.26 -4.92
C ALA A 75 -12.43 -26.31 -5.54
N GLY A 76 -12.40 -26.16 -6.87
CA GLY A 76 -13.30 -25.29 -7.63
C GLY A 76 -13.02 -23.78 -7.51
N ARG A 77 -11.90 -23.39 -6.89
CA ARG A 77 -11.42 -22.00 -6.79
C ARG A 77 -9.99 -21.92 -7.32
N ASN A 78 -9.68 -20.88 -8.08
CA ASN A 78 -8.28 -20.57 -8.36
C ASN A 78 -7.66 -19.96 -7.08
N ASN A 79 -6.35 -20.16 -6.91
CA ASN A 79 -5.62 -19.62 -5.77
C ASN A 79 -4.91 -18.29 -6.13
N ARG A 80 -5.33 -17.60 -7.18
CA ARG A 80 -4.69 -16.35 -7.61
C ARG A 80 -5.30 -15.16 -6.91
N ILE A 81 -4.47 -14.15 -6.73
CA ILE A 81 -4.82 -12.86 -6.18
C ILE A 81 -4.40 -11.82 -7.21
N TYR A 82 -5.36 -10.98 -7.58
CA TYR A 82 -5.17 -9.92 -8.56
C TYR A 82 -5.25 -8.60 -7.82
N VAL A 83 -4.21 -7.77 -7.90
CA VAL A 83 -4.10 -6.50 -7.18
C VAL A 83 -3.89 -5.38 -8.18
N MET A 84 -4.72 -4.34 -8.09
CA MET A 84 -4.59 -3.14 -8.91
C MET A 84 -3.76 -2.09 -8.17
N THR A 85 -2.56 -1.85 -8.68
CA THR A 85 -1.61 -0.88 -8.13
C THR A 85 -1.50 0.34 -9.03
N ARG A 86 -0.87 1.39 -8.51
CA ARG A 86 -0.65 2.62 -9.27
C ARG A 86 0.53 2.44 -10.22
N LEU A 87 0.33 2.78 -11.50
CA LEU A 87 1.43 2.83 -12.46
C LEU A 87 2.30 4.07 -12.21
N ARG A 88 3.60 3.87 -11.97
CA ARG A 88 4.57 4.95 -11.72
C ARG A 88 4.62 5.94 -12.89
N GLY A 89 4.85 7.21 -12.58
CA GLY A 89 5.09 8.27 -13.57
C GLY A 89 3.85 8.78 -14.31
N GLU A 90 2.77 8.00 -14.32
CA GLU A 90 1.50 8.44 -14.90
C GLU A 90 0.77 9.44 -13.99
N PRO A 91 -0.11 10.30 -14.52
CA PRO A 91 -1.02 11.13 -13.73
C PRO A 91 -2.20 10.32 -13.21
N LEU A 92 -2.74 10.67 -12.03
CA LEU A 92 -3.92 9.98 -11.49
C LEU A 92 -5.10 10.18 -12.45
N ALA A 93 -5.90 9.14 -12.65
CA ALA A 93 -7.10 9.22 -13.46
C ALA A 93 -8.00 10.39 -13.01
N CYS A 94 -8.59 11.09 -13.98
CA CYS A 94 -9.32 12.35 -13.74
C CYS A 94 -10.56 12.21 -12.84
N TYR A 95 -11.10 11.00 -12.72
CA TYR A 95 -12.24 10.68 -11.87
C TYR A 95 -11.86 10.37 -10.42
N LEU A 96 -10.57 10.40 -10.05
CA LEU A 96 -10.10 10.18 -8.69
C LEU A 96 -9.96 11.51 -7.94
N ASP A 97 -10.54 11.59 -6.73
CA ASP A 97 -10.38 12.76 -5.87
C ASP A 97 -9.07 12.69 -5.06
N LYS A 98 -8.09 13.49 -5.48
CA LYS A 98 -6.77 13.60 -4.83
C LYS A 98 -6.84 14.23 -3.43
N ASN A 99 -7.89 14.97 -3.11
CA ASN A 99 -8.02 15.69 -1.85
C ASN A 99 -8.92 14.97 -0.84
N TRP A 100 -9.59 13.89 -1.24
CA TRP A 100 -10.58 13.20 -0.41
C TRP A 100 -10.04 12.87 0.99
N ALA A 101 -8.87 12.23 1.08
CA ALA A 101 -8.28 11.87 2.38
C ALA A 101 -7.95 13.11 3.26
N ILE A 102 -7.50 14.22 2.64
CA ILE A 102 -7.21 15.46 3.35
C ILE A 102 -8.51 16.13 3.84
N GLU A 103 -9.59 16.01 3.08
CA GLU A 103 -10.91 16.52 3.48
C GLU A 103 -11.57 15.65 4.56
N GLU A 104 -11.39 14.33 4.55
CA GLU A 104 -11.85 13.44 5.62
C GLU A 104 -11.13 13.68 6.96
N MET A 105 -9.89 14.18 6.91
CA MET A 105 -9.15 14.65 8.09
C MET A 105 -9.74 15.92 8.71
N ARG A 106 -10.70 16.60 8.04
CA ARG A 106 -11.30 17.83 8.56
C ARG A 106 -12.25 17.54 9.71
N ASP A 107 -11.98 18.16 10.86
CA ASP A 107 -12.97 18.24 11.94
C ASP A 107 -13.97 19.36 11.65
N GLY A 108 -15.26 19.04 11.55
CA GLY A 108 -16.30 20.05 11.32
C GLY A 108 -16.41 21.10 12.43
N ARG A 109 -15.88 20.81 13.62
CA ARG A 109 -15.85 21.72 14.78
C ARG A 109 -14.63 22.64 14.78
N HIS A 110 -13.56 22.27 14.07
CA HIS A 110 -12.31 22.99 14.02
C HIS A 110 -11.98 23.40 12.58
N ARG A 111 -11.84 24.70 12.33
CA ARG A 111 -11.31 25.21 11.06
C ARG A 111 -9.79 25.03 10.99
N ALA A 112 -9.32 23.79 11.05
CA ALA A 112 -7.92 23.47 10.79
C ALA A 112 -7.56 23.85 9.35
N ALA A 113 -6.41 24.51 9.18
CA ALA A 113 -5.92 24.87 7.85
C ALA A 113 -5.60 23.61 7.03
N LYS A 114 -5.64 23.70 5.69
CA LYS A 114 -5.23 22.57 4.83
C LYS A 114 -3.81 22.07 5.16
N ALA A 115 -2.90 23.00 5.42
CA ALA A 115 -1.51 22.69 5.79
C ALA A 115 -1.41 21.83 7.07
N GLU A 116 -2.20 22.15 8.09
CA GLU A 116 -2.25 21.39 9.33
C GLU A 116 -2.67 19.94 9.09
N ARG A 117 -3.73 19.74 8.29
CA ARG A 117 -4.25 18.40 7.97
C ARG A 117 -3.24 17.56 7.18
N VAL A 118 -2.52 18.18 6.25
CA VAL A 118 -1.44 17.52 5.50
C VAL A 118 -0.31 17.10 6.44
N VAL A 119 0.11 17.96 7.36
CA VAL A 119 1.15 17.63 8.35
C VAL A 119 0.74 16.46 9.22
N TRP A 120 -0.49 16.46 9.75
CA TRP A 120 -1.00 15.36 10.56
C TRP A 120 -1.08 14.05 9.77
N LEU A 121 -1.65 14.09 8.56
CA LEU A 121 -1.77 12.92 7.70
C LEU A 121 -0.40 12.33 7.37
N ALA A 122 0.56 13.16 6.98
CA ALA A 122 1.92 12.73 6.66
C ALA A 122 2.64 12.14 7.88
N ARG A 123 2.53 12.79 9.05
CA ARG A 123 3.16 12.29 10.28
C ARG A 123 2.57 10.96 10.71
N MET A 124 1.24 10.83 10.70
CA MET A 124 0.54 9.60 11.05
C MET A 124 0.84 8.47 10.07
N TRP A 125 0.91 8.78 8.78
CA TRP A 125 1.31 7.84 7.75
C TRP A 125 2.71 7.27 8.02
N LEU A 126 3.70 8.12 8.25
CA LEU A 126 5.07 7.68 8.58
C LEU A 126 5.13 6.85 9.86
N THR A 127 4.37 7.23 10.89
CA THR A 127 4.24 6.40 12.10
C THR A 127 3.63 5.03 11.77
N LEU A 128 2.62 4.96 10.91
CA LEU A 128 2.03 3.68 10.50
C LEU A 128 3.04 2.81 9.74
N GLN A 129 3.85 3.40 8.85
CA GLN A 129 4.93 2.68 8.16
C GLN A 129 5.94 2.08 9.15
N TRP A 130 6.29 2.81 10.21
CA TRP A 130 7.15 2.29 11.28
C TRP A 130 6.57 1.03 11.94
N PHE A 131 5.26 0.99 12.21
CA PHE A 131 4.60 -0.21 12.75
C PHE A 131 4.65 -1.40 11.78
N PHE A 132 4.55 -1.15 10.47
CA PHE A 132 4.49 -2.21 9.46
C PHE A 132 5.85 -2.82 9.11
N TYR A 133 6.93 -2.03 9.23
CA TYR A 133 8.23 -2.40 8.69
C TYR A 133 9.31 -2.39 9.77
N GLU A 134 9.64 -1.22 10.32
CA GLU A 134 10.76 -1.09 11.26
C GLU A 134 10.52 -1.83 12.58
N ARG A 135 9.31 -1.75 13.15
CA ARG A 135 9.02 -2.35 14.47
C ARG A 135 9.15 -3.88 14.47
N ILE A 136 8.89 -4.51 13.34
CA ILE A 136 8.89 -5.98 13.19
C ILE A 136 10.05 -6.48 12.32
N ASP A 137 11.02 -5.61 12.03
CA ASP A 137 12.19 -5.90 11.18
C ASP A 137 11.79 -6.60 9.88
N ARG A 138 10.97 -5.90 9.10
CA ARG A 138 10.41 -6.39 7.84
C ARG A 138 10.65 -5.38 6.73
N LEU A 139 11.10 -5.87 5.58
CA LEU A 139 11.24 -5.07 4.37
C LEU A 139 9.89 -4.97 3.62
N PRO A 140 9.66 -3.88 2.86
CA PRO A 140 8.50 -3.76 1.98
C PRO A 140 8.33 -4.94 1.01
N SER A 141 9.43 -5.52 0.52
CA SER A 141 9.43 -6.68 -0.38
C SER A 141 8.95 -7.98 0.27
N GLU A 142 8.98 -8.10 1.60
CA GLU A 142 8.49 -9.27 2.34
C GLU A 142 6.95 -9.24 2.49
N VAL A 143 6.24 -9.28 1.36
CA VAL A 143 4.78 -9.20 1.31
C VAL A 143 4.12 -10.39 2.02
N SER A 144 4.73 -11.58 2.00
CA SER A 144 4.22 -12.79 2.67
C SER A 144 3.99 -12.62 4.18
N ARG A 145 4.78 -11.75 4.81
CA ARG A 145 4.72 -11.44 6.25
C ARG A 145 3.74 -10.32 6.60
N TYR A 146 2.86 -9.89 5.67
CA TYR A 146 1.93 -8.77 5.91
C TYR A 146 1.06 -8.92 7.16
N ARG A 147 0.74 -10.16 7.56
CA ARG A 147 -0.08 -10.46 8.74
C ARG A 147 0.60 -10.14 10.07
N GLU A 148 1.93 -10.08 10.09
CA GLU A 148 2.71 -9.74 11.29
C GLU A 148 2.66 -8.24 11.61
N ALA A 149 2.30 -7.40 10.62
CA ALA A 149 2.21 -5.96 10.74
C ALA A 149 0.93 -5.52 11.47
N LEU A 150 0.96 -5.65 12.79
CA LEU A 150 -0.12 -5.28 13.70
C LEU A 150 0.09 -3.89 14.30
N VAL A 151 -1.00 -3.13 14.40
CA VAL A 151 -1.04 -1.80 15.02
C VAL A 151 -2.28 -1.69 15.91
N SER A 152 -2.08 -1.28 17.15
CA SER A 152 -3.17 -0.90 18.06
C SER A 152 -3.35 0.61 18.00
N GLU A 153 -4.58 1.10 17.91
CA GLU A 153 -4.89 2.55 17.92
C GLU A 153 -4.32 3.23 19.17
N LYS A 154 -4.42 2.57 20.32
CA LYS A 154 -3.87 3.08 21.59
C LYS A 154 -2.35 3.21 21.53
N LEU A 155 -1.65 2.13 21.16
CA LEU A 155 -0.19 2.13 21.08
C LEU A 155 0.32 3.09 20.02
N PHE A 156 -0.40 3.23 18.90
CA PHE A 156 -0.13 4.21 17.86
C PHE A 156 -0.20 5.64 18.41
N ALA A 157 -1.28 5.98 19.11
CA ALA A 157 -1.46 7.30 19.72
C ALA A 157 -0.40 7.59 20.79
N GLU A 158 -0.04 6.61 21.62
CA GLU A 158 1.03 6.73 22.62
C GLU A 158 2.39 6.98 21.96
N THR A 159 2.75 6.19 20.94
CA THR A 159 4.00 6.33 20.18
C THR A 159 4.08 7.70 19.52
N LEU A 160 2.99 8.15 18.90
CA LEU A 160 2.93 9.45 18.25
C LEU A 160 3.01 10.59 19.27
N SER A 161 2.34 10.49 20.41
CA SER A 161 2.43 11.46 21.51
C SER A 161 3.85 11.60 22.02
N GLN A 162 4.55 10.48 22.28
CA GLN A 162 5.94 10.48 22.72
C GLN A 162 6.87 11.10 21.68
N GLY A 163 6.68 10.78 20.39
CA GLY A 163 7.46 11.40 19.31
C GLY A 163 7.23 12.91 19.20
N ILE A 164 6.01 13.38 19.44
CA ILE A 164 5.69 14.82 19.48
C ILE A 164 6.31 15.48 20.73
N GLU A 165 6.36 14.80 21.88
CA GLU A 165 7.05 15.27 23.10
C GLU A 165 8.55 15.41 22.90
N GLN A 166 9.20 14.43 22.29
CA GLN A 166 10.62 14.51 21.96
C GLN A 166 10.90 15.70 21.04
N LEU A 167 10.06 15.91 20.03
CA LEU A 167 10.14 17.06 19.12
C LEU A 167 9.91 18.40 19.83
N GLY A 168 8.96 18.45 20.77
CA GLY A 168 8.70 19.64 21.59
C GLY A 168 9.89 19.99 22.50
N ASN A 169 10.45 18.98 23.16
CA ASN A 169 11.58 19.13 24.09
C ASN A 169 12.89 19.49 23.38
N ALA A 170 13.06 19.12 22.11
CA ALA A 170 14.18 19.53 21.28
C ALA A 170 14.16 21.03 20.90
N GLY A 171 13.04 21.73 21.15
CA GLY A 171 12.85 23.13 20.82
C GLY A 171 12.26 23.35 19.42
N CYS A 172 11.73 24.55 19.19
CA CYS A 172 11.18 24.91 17.88
C CYS A 172 12.34 25.15 16.89
N PRO A 173 12.38 24.42 15.77
CA PRO A 173 13.38 24.66 14.72
C PRO A 173 13.07 25.93 13.93
N ASP A 174 14.11 26.52 13.34
CA ASP A 174 13.99 27.69 12.47
C ASP A 174 13.38 27.35 11.09
N GLY A 175 12.86 28.38 10.41
CA GLY A 175 12.39 28.27 9.03
C GLY A 175 11.11 27.44 8.85
N SER A 176 11.01 26.73 7.72
CA SER A 176 9.81 25.97 7.35
C SER A 176 9.52 24.79 8.28
N ALA A 177 10.55 24.20 8.91
CA ALA A 177 10.39 23.14 9.90
C ALA A 177 9.61 23.62 11.14
N GLY A 178 9.73 24.90 11.51
CA GLY A 178 8.99 25.50 12.62
C GLY A 178 7.47 25.55 12.41
N VAL A 179 7.01 25.54 11.14
CA VAL A 179 5.59 25.47 10.80
C VAL A 179 5.02 24.08 11.11
N THR A 180 5.70 23.02 10.67
CA THR A 180 5.35 21.63 11.00
C THR A 180 5.38 21.40 12.50
N TRP A 181 6.43 21.88 13.17
CA TRP A 181 6.54 21.84 14.63
C TRP A 181 5.35 22.52 15.31
N SER A 182 4.96 23.71 14.84
CA SER A 182 3.82 24.44 15.41
C SER A 182 2.51 23.67 15.28
N HIS A 183 2.24 23.07 14.11
CA HIS A 183 1.04 22.27 13.90
C HIS A 183 0.97 21.02 14.79
N LEU A 184 2.09 20.34 15.00
CA LEU A 184 2.13 19.12 15.80
C LEU A 184 2.17 19.40 17.31
N TRP A 185 3.04 20.32 17.74
CA TRP A 185 3.26 20.59 19.16
C TRP A 185 2.12 21.40 19.78
N LYS A 186 1.71 22.52 19.16
CA LYS A 186 0.69 23.40 19.73
C LYS A 186 -0.70 22.76 19.72
N ASN A 187 -0.97 21.89 18.75
CA ASN A 187 -2.27 21.21 18.61
C ASN A 187 -2.23 19.74 19.04
N LYS A 188 -1.24 19.34 19.85
CA LYS A 188 -1.09 17.96 20.34
C LYS A 188 -2.36 17.43 21.03
N SER A 189 -3.14 18.30 21.68
CA SER A 189 -4.43 17.93 22.31
C SER A 189 -5.43 17.31 21.34
N ASN A 190 -5.30 17.62 20.04
CA ASN A 190 -6.20 17.12 18.99
C ASN A 190 -5.77 15.75 18.45
N LEU A 191 -4.65 15.19 18.93
CA LEU A 191 -4.11 13.91 18.51
C LEU A 191 -5.15 12.78 18.48
N PRO A 192 -5.99 12.55 19.51
CA PRO A 192 -6.97 11.46 19.48
C PRO A 192 -8.00 11.63 18.35
N VAL A 193 -8.42 12.86 18.07
CA VAL A 193 -9.39 13.17 17.00
C VAL A 193 -8.77 12.88 15.63
N TYR A 194 -7.54 13.32 15.40
CA TYR A 194 -6.84 13.04 14.14
C TYR A 194 -6.52 11.56 13.98
N ALA A 195 -6.16 10.86 15.07
CA ALA A 195 -5.83 9.44 15.03
C ALA A 195 -7.04 8.61 14.64
N GLY A 196 -8.20 8.80 15.29
CA GLY A 196 -9.42 8.07 14.94
C GLY A 196 -9.87 8.32 13.49
N ARG A 197 -9.73 9.56 12.99
CA ARG A 197 -9.99 9.87 11.57
C ARG A 197 -9.00 9.20 10.63
N PHE A 198 -7.72 9.22 10.97
CA PHE A 198 -6.67 8.58 10.20
C PHE A 198 -6.92 7.07 10.06
N PHE A 199 -7.22 6.37 11.17
CA PHE A 199 -7.56 4.94 11.13
C PHE A 199 -8.76 4.65 10.24
N LYS A 200 -9.83 5.46 10.34
CA LYS A 200 -10.98 5.34 9.44
C LYS A 200 -10.61 5.50 7.96
N ILE A 201 -9.75 6.47 7.63
CA ILE A 201 -9.26 6.67 6.25
C ILE A 201 -8.45 5.45 5.81
N MET A 202 -7.54 4.94 6.64
CA MET A 202 -6.72 3.77 6.33
C MET A 202 -7.58 2.52 6.13
N GLU A 203 -8.64 2.34 6.90
CA GLU A 203 -9.57 1.21 6.75
C GLU A 203 -10.38 1.32 5.45
N VAL A 204 -10.98 2.49 5.18
CA VAL A 204 -11.80 2.73 3.96
C VAL A 204 -10.97 2.60 2.69
N THR A 205 -9.70 3.02 2.72
CA THR A 205 -8.77 2.89 1.59
C THR A 205 -8.21 1.48 1.42
N GLY A 206 -8.54 0.56 2.34
CA GLY A 206 -8.03 -0.80 2.33
C GLY A 206 -6.56 -0.90 2.71
N MET A 207 -5.99 0.10 3.40
CA MET A 207 -4.61 0.04 3.92
C MET A 207 -4.49 -0.88 5.13
N ILE A 208 -5.52 -0.88 5.98
CA ILE A 208 -5.63 -1.72 7.17
C ILE A 208 -6.97 -2.45 7.22
N GLN A 209 -7.01 -3.52 8.00
CA GLN A 209 -8.22 -4.27 8.33
C GLN A 209 -8.19 -4.73 9.78
N ASP A 210 -9.35 -5.09 10.32
CA ASP A 210 -9.49 -5.64 11.67
C ASP A 210 -8.59 -6.89 11.87
N ALA A 211 -7.98 -6.97 13.06
CA ALA A 211 -7.08 -8.05 13.46
C ALA A 211 -7.70 -9.04 14.47
N GLY A 212 -9.00 -8.93 14.75
CA GLY A 212 -9.77 -9.79 15.65
C GLY A 212 -9.98 -9.22 17.05
N ASN A 213 -9.17 -8.25 17.47
CA ASN A 213 -9.30 -7.57 18.76
C ASN A 213 -9.76 -6.11 18.57
N PRO A 214 -10.66 -5.59 19.44
CA PRO A 214 -11.12 -4.21 19.34
C PRO A 214 -9.98 -3.19 19.38
N GLY A 215 -9.90 -2.36 18.35
CA GLY A 215 -8.86 -1.32 18.22
C GLY A 215 -7.49 -1.84 17.80
N GLU A 216 -7.40 -3.11 17.39
CA GLU A 216 -6.22 -3.68 16.73
C GLU A 216 -6.49 -3.91 15.26
N PHE A 217 -5.56 -3.44 14.45
CA PHE A 217 -5.61 -3.52 13.00
C PHE A 217 -4.34 -4.19 12.49
N ARG A 218 -4.43 -4.75 11.30
CA ARG A 218 -3.29 -5.26 10.54
C ARG A 218 -3.24 -4.64 9.16
N GLN A 219 -2.04 -4.61 8.58
CA GLN A 219 -1.89 -4.30 7.16
C GLN A 219 -2.72 -5.26 6.31
N THR A 220 -3.35 -4.77 5.24
CA THR A 220 -3.99 -5.65 4.25
C THR A 220 -2.96 -6.19 3.26
N LEU A 221 -3.32 -7.24 2.53
CA LEU A 221 -2.47 -7.76 1.47
C LEU A 221 -2.30 -6.74 0.34
N VAL A 222 -3.37 -6.07 -0.09
CA VAL A 222 -3.31 -5.05 -1.14
C VAL A 222 -2.36 -3.92 -0.76
N ALA A 223 -2.41 -3.47 0.49
CA ALA A 223 -1.49 -2.47 1.02
C ALA A 223 -0.03 -2.93 1.00
N ALA A 224 0.22 -4.18 1.40
CA ALA A 224 1.56 -4.72 1.39
C ALA A 224 2.13 -4.82 -0.04
N VAL A 225 1.31 -5.25 -1.00
CA VAL A 225 1.69 -5.28 -2.43
C VAL A 225 1.96 -3.87 -2.95
N ASP A 226 1.08 -2.91 -2.68
CA ASP A 226 1.29 -1.52 -3.10
C ASP A 226 2.57 -0.93 -2.54
N MET A 227 2.83 -1.11 -1.24
CA MET A 227 4.04 -0.58 -0.61
C MET A 227 5.30 -1.27 -1.16
N ALA A 228 5.24 -2.56 -1.48
CA ALA A 228 6.34 -3.26 -2.14
C ALA A 228 6.64 -2.65 -3.52
N VAL A 229 5.60 -2.42 -4.33
CA VAL A 229 5.71 -1.80 -5.65
C VAL A 229 6.26 -0.37 -5.55
N ILE A 230 5.75 0.45 -4.62
CA ILE A 230 6.25 1.81 -4.39
C ILE A 230 7.72 1.77 -3.93
N ALA A 231 8.09 0.85 -3.04
CA ALA A 231 9.46 0.74 -2.57
C ALA A 231 10.44 0.34 -3.70
N GLU A 232 10.06 -0.64 -4.52
CA GLU A 232 10.84 -1.11 -5.66
C GLU A 232 10.98 -0.02 -6.75
N GLN A 233 9.89 0.67 -7.07
CA GLN A 233 9.85 1.59 -8.20
C GLN A 233 10.28 3.03 -7.85
N GLU A 234 10.09 3.48 -6.60
CA GLU A 234 10.36 4.87 -6.21
C GLU A 234 11.49 4.99 -5.18
N LEU A 235 11.47 4.18 -4.12
CA LEU A 235 12.43 4.30 -3.02
C LEU A 235 13.80 3.72 -3.36
N ALA A 236 13.87 2.64 -4.15
CA ALA A 236 15.13 1.99 -4.52
C ALA A 236 16.18 2.96 -5.13
N TYR A 237 15.72 4.00 -5.82
CA TYR A 237 16.57 5.03 -6.42
C TYR A 237 17.02 6.12 -5.46
N LEU A 238 16.32 6.28 -4.33
CA LEU A 238 16.62 7.24 -3.28
C LEU A 238 17.47 6.63 -2.16
N MET A 239 17.50 5.30 -2.06
CA MET A 239 18.33 4.59 -1.11
C MET A 239 19.81 4.68 -1.53
N PRO A 240 20.73 4.88 -0.57
CA PRO A 240 22.16 4.73 -0.85
C PRO A 240 22.38 3.38 -1.53
N PRO A 241 23.26 3.29 -2.55
CA PRO A 241 23.60 2.00 -3.12
C PRO A 241 24.12 1.11 -1.99
N ASP A 242 23.49 -0.04 -1.80
CA ASP A 242 24.06 -1.08 -0.96
C ASP A 242 25.44 -1.37 -1.52
N VAL A 243 26.46 -1.29 -0.66
CA VAL A 243 27.88 -1.45 -1.04
C VAL A 243 28.14 -2.81 -1.73
N SER A 244 27.15 -3.72 -1.74
CA SER A 244 27.16 -5.04 -2.35
C SER A 244 26.57 -5.14 -3.77
N THR A 245 25.80 -4.17 -4.29
CA THR A 245 25.29 -4.20 -5.67
C THR A 245 26.04 -3.21 -6.53
N SER A 246 26.91 -3.72 -7.41
CA SER A 246 27.72 -2.88 -8.30
C SER A 246 26.83 -1.92 -9.10
N LEU A 247 27.28 -0.67 -9.21
CA LEU A 247 26.63 0.39 -9.99
C LEU A 247 26.29 -0.03 -11.43
N GLU A 248 27.05 -0.99 -11.96
CA GLU A 248 26.94 -1.51 -13.32
C GLU A 248 25.62 -2.25 -13.55
N ASN A 249 25.16 -3.07 -12.59
CA ASN A 249 23.90 -3.80 -12.73
C ASN A 249 22.69 -2.86 -12.72
N ARG A 250 22.69 -1.87 -11.81
CA ARG A 250 21.64 -0.84 -11.73
C ARG A 250 21.58 0.05 -12.97
N THR A 251 22.73 0.33 -13.60
CA THR A 251 22.80 1.14 -14.82
C THR A 251 22.21 0.38 -16.03
N VAL A 252 22.43 -0.93 -16.10
CA VAL A 252 21.85 -1.79 -17.14
C VAL A 252 20.34 -1.93 -16.98
N GLU A 253 19.83 -2.10 -15.76
CA GLU A 253 18.39 -2.10 -15.47
C GLU A 253 17.72 -0.76 -15.82
N LEU A 254 18.43 0.36 -15.60
CA LEU A 254 18.01 1.71 -15.98
C LEU A 254 17.85 1.90 -17.49
N ILE A 255 18.68 1.22 -18.29
CA ILE A 255 18.65 1.32 -19.76
C ILE A 255 17.64 0.34 -20.36
N MET A 256 17.45 -0.82 -19.74
CA MET A 256 16.65 -1.93 -20.28
C MET A 256 15.22 -1.99 -19.75
N GLY A 257 14.91 -1.37 -18.61
CA GLY A 257 13.57 -1.39 -18.01
C GLY A 257 13.12 -2.74 -17.45
N GLU A 258 14.01 -3.72 -17.35
CA GLU A 258 13.74 -5.07 -16.82
C GLU A 258 14.77 -5.43 -15.76
N SER A 259 14.31 -5.89 -14.59
CA SER A 259 15.13 -6.38 -13.49
C SER A 259 15.67 -7.78 -13.81
N LYS A 260 17.00 -7.97 -13.81
CA LYS A 260 17.63 -9.28 -14.10
C LYS A 260 17.84 -10.10 -12.83
N GLU A 261 16.76 -10.49 -12.15
CA GLU A 261 16.86 -11.48 -11.05
C GLU A 261 16.70 -12.93 -11.52
N GLY A 262 16.48 -13.18 -12.82
CA GLY A 262 16.19 -14.52 -13.36
C GLY A 262 17.36 -15.37 -13.86
N GLU A 263 18.55 -14.82 -14.11
CA GLU A 263 19.58 -15.55 -14.89
C GLU A 263 20.65 -16.27 -14.05
N ASN A 264 20.80 -15.99 -12.74
CA ASN A 264 21.88 -16.57 -11.94
C ASN A 264 21.61 -17.96 -11.34
N ASN A 265 20.39 -18.50 -11.44
CA ASN A 265 20.08 -19.85 -10.95
C ASN A 265 20.24 -20.96 -12.00
N ALA A 266 20.59 -20.62 -13.25
CA ALA A 266 20.80 -21.61 -14.32
C ALA A 266 22.28 -22.02 -14.53
N ALA A 267 23.24 -21.30 -13.93
CA ALA A 267 24.67 -21.50 -14.19
C ALA A 267 25.42 -22.35 -13.14
N THR A 268 24.76 -22.82 -12.08
CA THR A 268 25.37 -23.64 -11.01
C THR A 268 24.90 -25.09 -10.99
N ALA A 269 24.30 -25.58 -12.08
CA ALA A 269 23.89 -26.98 -12.25
C ALA A 269 24.61 -27.67 -13.42
N THR A 270 25.91 -27.45 -13.56
CA THR A 270 26.83 -28.35 -14.29
C THR A 270 28.24 -28.10 -13.77
N ASP A 271 28.63 -28.85 -12.74
CA ASP A 271 29.91 -29.56 -12.63
C ASP A 271 29.88 -30.49 -11.40
#